data_AF-A0A1W6L959-F1
#
_entry.id   AF-A0A1W6L959-F1
#
_cell.length_a   1.000
_cell.length_b   1.000
_cell.length_c   1.000
_cell.angle_alpha   90.00
_cell.angle_beta   90.00
_cell.angle_gamma   90.00
#
_symmetry.space_group_name_H-M   'P 1'
#
loop_
_entity.id
_entity.type
_entity.pdbx_description
1 polymer ?
#
loop_
_entity_poly.entity_id
_entity_poly.type
_entity_poly.pdbx_seq_one_letter_code
_entity_poly.pdbx_strand_id
1 'polypeptide(L)'
;MLTQEMLDTIERDAAATPARVLRMHATTIRADLARAHAPALRAAAEALLLKLDHLERCDRVATAGPLAYLSPSLLVLPPLAAAA
;
A
#
# COMPACT_ATOMS: atom_id res chain seq x y z
N MET A 1 -10.86 -5.00 -18.39
CA MET A 1 -11.17 -3.63 -18.83
C MET A 1 -11.30 -2.81 -17.56
N LEU A 2 -10.40 -1.85 -17.36
CA LEU A 2 -10.36 -1.04 -16.13
C LEU A 2 -11.53 -0.06 -16.10
N THR A 3 -12.28 -0.02 -15.00
CA THR A 3 -13.35 0.96 -14.78
C THR A 3 -13.10 1.73 -13.49
N GLN A 4 -13.70 2.92 -13.36
CA GLN A 4 -13.62 3.72 -12.14
C GLN A 4 -14.18 2.96 -10.93
N GLU A 5 -15.31 2.27 -11.11
CA GLU A 5 -15.96 1.49 -10.05
C GLU A 5 -15.07 0.35 -9.51
N MET A 6 -14.26 -0.26 -10.37
CA MET A 6 -13.26 -1.26 -9.95
C MET A 6 -12.16 -0.61 -9.10
N LEU A 7 -11.68 0.57 -9.47
CA LEU A 7 -10.65 1.29 -8.71
C LEU A 7 -11.19 1.68 -7.33
N ASP A 8 -12.42 2.21 -7.26
CA ASP A 8 -13.05 2.63 -6.01
C ASP A 8 -13.31 1.45 -5.06
N THR A 9 -13.67 0.28 -5.60
CA THR A 9 -13.85 -0.95 -4.82
C THR A 9 -12.53 -1.45 -4.25
N ILE A 10 -11.48 -1.50 -5.08
CA ILE A 10 -10.14 -1.90 -4.64
C ILE A 10 -9.63 -0.92 -3.58
N GLU A 11 -9.85 0.38 -3.74
CA GLU A 11 -9.42 1.38 -2.77
C GLU A 11 -10.11 1.22 -1.41
N ARG A 12 -11.42 0.95 -1.41
CA ARG A 12 -12.20 0.75 -0.19
C ARG A 12 -11.72 -0.46 0.61
N ASP A 13 -11.39 -1.54 -0.08
CA ASP A 13 -11.08 -2.83 0.54
C ASP A 13 -9.58 -3.02 0.80
N ALA A 14 -8.71 -2.20 0.20
CA ALA A 14 -7.26 -2.37 0.25
C ALA A 14 -6.68 -2.44 1.68
N ALA A 15 -7.26 -1.72 2.64
CA ALA A 15 -6.75 -1.69 4.02
C ALA A 15 -6.98 -3.01 4.79
N ALA A 16 -8.03 -3.77 4.44
CA ALA A 16 -8.38 -5.04 5.08
C ALA A 16 -7.91 -6.26 4.27
N THR A 17 -7.26 -6.03 3.13
CA THR A 17 -6.93 -7.06 2.15
C THR A 17 -5.49 -7.57 2.33
N PRO A 18 -5.25 -8.89 2.37
CA PRO A 18 -3.90 -9.45 2.50
C PRO A 18 -2.95 -9.04 1.35
N ALA A 19 -1.66 -8.87 1.63
CA ALA A 19 -0.64 -8.48 0.64
C ALA A 19 -0.66 -9.30 -0.67
N ARG A 20 -0.94 -10.61 -0.59
CA ARG A 20 -1.05 -11.48 -1.78
C ARG A 20 -2.17 -11.02 -2.73
N VAL A 21 -3.29 -10.56 -2.18
CA VAL A 21 -4.45 -10.10 -2.95
C VAL A 21 -4.21 -8.68 -3.46
N LEU A 22 -3.54 -7.81 -2.69
CA LEU A 22 -3.09 -6.50 -3.15
C LEU A 22 -2.18 -6.60 -4.40
N ARG A 23 -1.23 -7.56 -4.41
CA ARG A 23 -0.39 -7.84 -5.58
C ARG A 23 -1.18 -8.26 -6.80
N MET A 24 -2.21 -9.09 -6.61
CA MET A 24 -3.08 -9.53 -7.70
C MET A 24 -3.83 -8.34 -8.30
N HIS A 25 -4.42 -7.48 -7.46
CA HIS A 25 -5.08 -6.25 -7.91
C HIS A 25 -4.11 -5.31 -8.64
N ALA A 26 -2.91 -5.09 -8.11
CA ALA A 26 -1.90 -4.26 -8.77
C ALA A 26 -1.48 -4.82 -10.14
N THR A 27 -1.40 -6.15 -10.28
CA THR A 27 -1.07 -6.81 -11.56
C THR A 27 -2.18 -6.62 -12.58
N THR A 28 -3.44 -6.81 -12.17
CA THR A 28 -4.61 -6.58 -13.03
C THR A 28 -4.70 -5.11 -13.46
N ILE A 29 -4.51 -4.17 -12.54
CA ILE A 29 -4.52 -2.74 -12.85
C ILE A 29 -3.45 -2.42 -13.88
N ARG A 30 -2.20 -2.90 -13.71
CA ARG A 30 -1.10 -2.66 -14.68
C ARG A 30 -1.40 -3.25 -16.07
N ALA A 31 -1.98 -4.44 -16.13
CA ALA A 31 -2.32 -5.10 -17.39
C ALA A 31 -3.38 -4.32 -18.18
N ASP A 32 -4.39 -3.79 -17.50
CA ASP A 32 -5.43 -3.00 -18.14
C ASP A 32 -5.02 -1.53 -18.38
N LEU A 33 -4.12 -0.96 -17.55
CA LEU A 33 -3.56 0.39 -17.74
C LEU A 33 -2.81 0.50 -19.08
N ALA A 34 -2.12 -0.56 -19.49
CA ALA A 34 -1.43 -0.64 -20.77
C ALA A 34 -2.39 -0.49 -21.98
N ARG A 35 -3.69 -0.71 -21.77
CA ARG A 35 -4.75 -0.63 -22.78
C ARG A 35 -5.68 0.58 -22.59
N ALA A 36 -5.48 1.36 -21.53
CA ALA A 36 -6.35 2.50 -21.19
C ALA A 36 -5.88 3.78 -21.90
N HIS A 37 -6.77 4.39 -22.69
CA HIS A 37 -6.53 5.67 -23.38
C HIS A 37 -7.08 6.90 -22.63
N ALA A 38 -7.77 6.69 -21.51
CA ALA A 38 -8.37 7.76 -20.73
C ALA A 38 -7.36 8.33 -19.69
N PRO A 39 -6.92 9.60 -19.82
CA PRO A 39 -5.87 10.16 -18.97
C PRO A 39 -6.28 10.28 -17.49
N ALA A 40 -7.55 10.60 -17.20
CA ALA A 40 -8.06 10.67 -15.83
C ALA A 40 -8.06 9.29 -15.13
N LEU A 41 -8.48 8.25 -15.84
CA LEU A 41 -8.47 6.87 -15.34
C LEU A 41 -7.05 6.37 -15.10
N ARG A 42 -6.11 6.78 -15.96
CA ARG A 42 -4.70 6.44 -15.82
C ARG A 42 -4.09 7.07 -14.57
N ALA A 43 -4.33 8.35 -14.31
CA ALA A 43 -3.83 9.03 -13.12
C ALA A 43 -4.39 8.39 -11.82
N ALA A 44 -5.70 8.08 -11.80
CA ALA A 44 -6.32 7.39 -10.66
C ALA A 44 -5.72 6.00 -10.41
N ALA A 45 -5.48 5.24 -11.47
CA ALA A 45 -4.87 3.92 -11.38
C ALA A 45 -3.40 3.97 -10.96
N GLU A 46 -2.61 4.94 -11.42
CA GLU A 46 -1.22 5.16 -10.99
C GLU A 46 -1.16 5.53 -9.50
N ALA A 47 -2.06 6.40 -9.02
CA ALA A 47 -2.19 6.73 -7.61
C ALA A 47 -2.57 5.52 -6.75
N LEU A 48 -3.52 4.71 -7.23
CA LEU A 48 -3.93 3.49 -6.53
C LEU A 48 -2.79 2.46 -6.47
N LEU A 49 -2.00 2.31 -7.54
CA LEU A 49 -0.83 1.41 -7.55
C LEU A 49 0.21 1.79 -6.50
N LEU A 50 0.48 3.09 -6.30
CA LEU A 50 1.38 3.56 -5.24
C LEU A 50 0.84 3.23 -3.85
N LYS A 51 -0.47 3.40 -3.65
CA LYS A 51 -1.14 3.07 -2.38
C LYS A 51 -1.09 1.58 -2.07
N LEU A 52 -1.34 0.72 -3.06
CA LEU A 52 -1.24 -0.74 -2.92
C LEU A 52 0.19 -1.19 -2.60
N ASP A 53 1.21 -0.62 -3.24
CA ASP A 53 2.61 -0.91 -2.95
C ASP A 53 3.01 -0.48 -1.52
N HIS A 54 2.54 0.69 -1.08
CA HIS A 54 2.74 1.13 0.30
C HIS A 54 2.11 0.18 1.32
N LEU A 55 0.85 -0.20 1.10
CA LEU A 55 0.13 -1.13 1.99
C LEU A 55 0.79 -2.52 2.00
N GLU A 56 1.24 -3.02 0.85
CA GLU A 56 1.97 -4.29 0.78
C GLU A 56 3.27 -4.25 1.61
N ARG A 57 4.03 -3.15 1.54
CA ARG A 57 5.26 -2.98 2.33
C ARG A 57 4.96 -2.90 3.82
N CYS A 58 3.91 -2.18 4.22
CA CYS A 58 3.48 -2.09 5.61
C CYS A 58 3.01 -3.45 6.16
N ASP A 59 2.26 -4.23 5.38
CA ASP A 59 1.84 -5.58 5.75
C ASP A 59 3.05 -6.53 5.86
N ARG A 60 4.05 -6.41 4.97
CA ARG A 60 5.32 -7.14 5.10
C ARG A 60 6.09 -6.79 6.38
N VAL A 61 6.04 -5.54 6.84
CA VAL A 61 6.66 -5.13 8.13
C VAL A 61 5.89 -5.70 9.31
N ALA A 62 4.55 -5.73 9.24
CA ALA A 62 3.71 -6.31 10.28
C ALA A 62 3.83 -7.84 10.36
N THR A 63 3.96 -8.52 9.22
CA THR A 63 4.08 -9.99 9.11
C THR A 63 5.51 -10.50 9.29
N ALA A 64 6.54 -9.63 9.27
CA ALA A 64 7.93 -10.00 9.51
C ALA A 64 8.24 -10.43 10.97
N GLY A 65 7.24 -10.53 11.84
CA GLY A 65 7.42 -10.91 13.24
C GLY A 65 8.10 -9.80 14.05
N PRO A 66 8.29 -10.01 15.38
CA PRO A 66 8.91 -9.00 16.22
C PRO A 66 10.28 -8.66 15.64
N LEU A 67 10.50 -7.37 15.39
CA LEU A 67 11.70 -6.76 14.82
C LEU A 67 12.94 -7.08 15.69
N ALA A 68 13.42 -8.31 15.65
CA ALA A 68 14.60 -8.79 16.36
C ALA A 68 15.91 -8.23 15.77
N TYR A 69 15.80 -7.34 14.78
CA TYR A 69 16.92 -6.67 14.10
C TYR A 69 17.00 -5.18 14.43
N LEU A 70 16.07 -4.62 15.22
CA LEU A 70 16.31 -3.31 15.82
C LEU A 70 17.40 -3.48 16.88
N SER A 71 18.60 -3.02 16.56
CA SER A 71 19.68 -2.85 17.51
C SER A 71 19.13 -2.26 18.83
N PRO A 72 19.53 -2.76 20.01
CA PRO A 72 19.11 -2.21 21.30
C PRO A 72 19.31 -0.70 21.43
N SER A 73 20.17 -0.10 20.60
CA SER A 73 20.42 1.34 20.53
C SER A 73 19.25 2.18 19.99
N LEU A 74 18.24 1.59 19.33
CA LEU A 74 17.04 2.31 18.85
C LEU A 74 15.85 2.25 19.82
N LEU A 75 15.93 1.44 20.89
CA LEU A 75 14.90 1.34 21.92
C LEU A 75 15.07 2.37 23.05
N VAL A 76 16.12 3.20 22.99
CA VAL A 76 16.26 4.35 23.88
C VAL A 76 15.42 5.49 23.28
N LEU A 77 14.13 5.51 23.60
CA LEU A 77 13.36 6.76 23.53
C LEU A 77 14.09 7.77 24.42
N PRO A 78 14.53 8.94 23.92
CA PRO A 78 14.90 10.02 24.82
C PRO A 78 13.65 10.36 25.65
N PRO A 79 13.77 10.54 26.98
CA PRO A 79 12.64 11.01 27.76
C PRO A 79 12.19 12.33 27.16
N LEU A 80 10.93 12.36 26.70
CA LEU A 80 10.25 13.57 26.29
C LEU A 80 10.33 14.50 27.50
N ALA A 81 11.24 15.47 27.45
CA ALA A 81 11.29 16.52 28.44
C ALA A 81 9.92 17.20 28.42
N ALA A 82 9.15 16.98 29.48
CA ALA A 82 7.91 17.66 29.72
C ALA A 82 8.21 19.17 29.71
N ALA A 83 7.84 19.82 28.62
CA ALA A 83 7.81 21.27 28.52
C ALA A 83 6.37 21.70 28.81
N ALA A 84 6.05 21.87 30.09
CA ALA A 84 5.18 22.87 30.70
C ALA A 84 4.89 22.47 32.16
#